data_AF-A0A7S1AHW8-F1
#
_entry.id   AF-A0A7S1AHW8-F1
#
_cell.length_a   1.000
_cell.length_b   1.000
_cell.length_c   1.000
_cell.angle_alpha   90.00
_cell.angle_beta   90.00
_cell.angle_gamma   90.00
#
_symmetry.space_group_name_H-M   'P 1'
#
loop_
_entity.id
_entity.type
_entity.pdbx_description
1 polymer ?
#
loop_
_entity_poly.entity_id
_entity_poly.type
_entity_poly.pdbx_seq_one_letter_code
_entity_poly.pdbx_strand_id
1 'polypeptide(L)'
;DDDMWVDEAGLGCMIDAWKRTPEFLVGVSQERTHFERDSANRPVELAPKCAPSAKGDGTMECDFWGDDYSMVLPHPWVLSRKYLQLYMESHVLPVLVDDMFNCDDIALNAIVANFTRAPPLLLDVPVYRADIWETDAALWSSDKEWKLHRTQCMERVRDFFGAEPPCRETGTVFRRGALPAESCPRQVEGR
;
A
#
# COMPACT_ATOMS: atom_id res chain seq x y z
N ASP A 1 10.22 -2.24 -4.54
CA ASP A 1 10.55 -2.02 -5.96
C ASP A 1 11.87 -1.30 -6.10
N ASP A 2 12.49 -1.41 -7.26
CA ASP A 2 13.80 -0.83 -7.60
C ASP A 2 13.70 0.54 -8.32
N ASP A 3 12.49 1.07 -8.44
CA ASP A 3 12.17 2.32 -9.12
C ASP A 3 11.56 3.38 -8.18
N MET A 4 11.49 3.11 -6.88
CA MET A 4 10.94 4.01 -5.86
C MET A 4 11.78 4.01 -4.59
N TRP A 5 11.92 5.17 -3.95
CA TRP A 5 12.64 5.28 -2.69
C TRP A 5 12.10 6.39 -1.79
N VAL A 6 12.45 6.30 -0.50
CA VAL A 6 12.33 7.38 0.48
C VAL A 6 13.73 7.88 0.82
N ASP A 7 13.84 9.13 1.26
CA ASP A 7 15.12 9.65 1.77
C ASP A 7 15.45 9.06 3.16
N GLU A 8 16.65 9.36 3.67
CA GLU A 8 17.11 8.85 4.97
C GLU A 8 16.19 9.26 6.12
N ALA A 9 15.68 10.50 6.08
CA ALA A 9 14.75 11.01 7.09
C ALA A 9 13.40 10.27 7.06
N GLY A 10 12.88 10.01 5.85
CA GLY A 10 11.67 9.23 5.62
C GLY A 10 11.81 7.77 6.04
N LEU A 11 12.94 7.14 5.71
CA LEU A 11 13.22 5.77 6.17
C LEU A 11 13.32 5.69 7.69
N GLY A 12 14.03 6.64 8.32
CA GLY A 12 14.11 6.75 9.77
C GLY A 12 12.72 6.90 10.42
N CYS A 13 11.88 7.75 9.83
CA CYS A 13 10.49 7.96 10.22
C CYS A 13 9.68 6.64 10.22
N MET A 14 9.78 5.86 9.14
CA MET A 14 9.11 4.58 9.00
C MET A 14 9.61 3.53 10.00
N ILE A 15 10.93 3.42 10.20
CA ILE A 15 11.53 2.48 11.14
C ILE A 15 11.09 2.81 12.57
N ASP A 16 11.09 4.08 12.96
CA ASP A 16 10.70 4.50 14.30
C ASP A 16 9.20 4.28 14.56
N ALA A 17 8.35 4.49 13.55
CA ALA A 17 6.94 4.13 13.64
C ALA A 17 6.77 2.62 13.86
N TRP A 18 7.44 1.81 13.05
CA TRP A 18 7.40 0.35 13.18
C TRP A 18 7.91 -0.13 14.55
N LYS A 19 8.96 0.45 15.11
CA LYS A 19 9.45 0.08 16.46
C LYS A 19 8.40 0.30 17.56
N ARG A 20 7.52 1.28 17.40
CA ARG A 20 6.42 1.56 18.34
C ARG A 20 5.21 0.66 18.11
N THR A 21 5.05 0.13 16.91
CA THR A 21 3.92 -0.70 16.48
C THR A 21 4.41 -1.92 15.65
N PRO A 22 5.24 -2.82 16.22
CA PRO A 22 5.97 -3.85 15.46
C PRO A 22 5.08 -4.92 14.82
N GLU A 23 3.83 -5.02 15.25
CA GLU A 23 2.79 -5.84 14.67
C GLU A 23 2.19 -5.26 13.40
N PHE A 24 2.32 -3.96 13.14
CA PHE A 24 1.74 -3.35 11.94
C PHE A 24 2.68 -3.40 10.73
N LEU A 25 2.07 -3.42 9.55
CA LEU A 25 2.73 -3.08 8.30
C LEU A 25 2.76 -1.56 8.19
N VAL A 26 3.94 -0.96 8.06
CA VAL A 26 4.11 0.48 7.90
C VAL A 26 4.38 0.79 6.43
N GLY A 27 3.55 1.65 5.84
CA GLY A 27 3.72 2.17 4.49
C GLY A 27 3.63 3.69 4.43
N VAL A 28 3.63 4.23 3.21
CA VAL A 28 3.60 5.67 2.95
C VAL A 28 2.30 6.07 2.25
N SER A 29 1.80 7.26 2.57
CA SER A 29 0.48 7.75 2.12
C SER A 29 0.36 7.78 0.61
N GLN A 30 1.42 8.14 -0.11
CA GLN A 30 1.43 8.23 -1.57
C GLN A 30 1.29 6.86 -2.25
N GLU A 31 1.65 5.78 -1.56
CA GLU A 31 1.66 4.41 -2.08
C GLU A 31 0.64 3.56 -1.33
N ARG A 32 -0.63 3.93 -1.51
CA ARG A 32 -1.79 3.23 -0.94
C ARG A 32 -2.76 2.85 -2.03
N THR A 33 -3.65 1.93 -1.71
CA THR A 33 -4.78 1.60 -2.58
C THR A 33 -6.01 1.23 -1.75
N HIS A 34 -7.16 1.28 -2.40
CA HIS A 34 -8.43 0.91 -1.82
C HIS A 34 -9.24 0.05 -2.79
N PHE A 35 -9.97 -0.91 -2.23
CA PHE A 35 -10.84 -1.81 -2.98
C PHE A 35 -12.28 -1.59 -2.55
N GLU A 36 -13.17 -1.49 -3.53
CA GLU A 36 -14.61 -1.47 -3.33
C GLU A 36 -15.27 -2.70 -3.97
N ARG A 37 -16.56 -2.90 -3.71
CA ARG A 37 -17.35 -3.95 -4.37
C ARG A 37 -18.08 -3.38 -5.58
N ASP A 38 -17.93 -4.02 -6.73
CA ASP A 38 -18.75 -3.71 -7.90
C ASP A 38 -20.19 -4.24 -7.75
N SER A 39 -21.03 -3.97 -8.75
CA SER A 39 -22.43 -4.43 -8.78
C SER A 39 -22.58 -5.95 -8.82
N ALA A 40 -21.54 -6.68 -9.22
CA ALA A 40 -21.47 -8.13 -9.19
C ALA A 40 -20.84 -8.66 -7.89
N ASN A 41 -20.63 -7.78 -6.89
CA ASN A 41 -20.04 -8.09 -5.60
C ASN A 41 -18.59 -8.58 -5.68
N ARG A 42 -17.85 -8.19 -6.73
CA ARG A 42 -16.42 -8.49 -6.88
C ARG A 42 -15.58 -7.35 -6.29
N PRO A 43 -14.44 -7.66 -5.64
CA PRO A 43 -13.52 -6.62 -5.21
C PRO A 43 -12.88 -5.97 -6.44
N VAL A 44 -12.92 -4.64 -6.52
CA VAL A 44 -12.33 -3.86 -7.60
C VAL A 44 -11.43 -2.79 -7.00
N GLU A 45 -10.18 -2.79 -7.46
CA GLU A 45 -9.22 -1.74 -7.12
C GLU A 45 -9.70 -0.40 -7.68
N LEU A 46 -9.82 0.59 -6.81
CA LEU A 46 -10.20 1.92 -7.22
C LEU A 46 -9.04 2.62 -7.90
N ALA A 47 -9.34 3.35 -8.98
CA ALA A 47 -8.41 4.35 -9.49
C ALA A 47 -8.53 5.64 -8.64
N PRO A 48 -7.44 6.40 -8.46
CA PRO A 48 -7.55 7.73 -7.90
C PRO A 48 -8.43 8.63 -8.79
N LYS A 49 -9.21 9.52 -8.17
CA LYS A 49 -10.10 10.44 -8.89
C LYS A 49 -9.29 11.64 -9.35
N CYS A 50 -8.89 11.66 -10.62
CA CYS A 50 -8.12 12.75 -11.20
C CYS A 50 -9.00 13.76 -11.93
N ALA A 51 -8.78 15.06 -11.68
CA ALA A 51 -9.40 16.18 -12.37
C ALA A 51 -8.32 17.17 -12.86
N PRO A 52 -8.56 17.95 -13.93
CA PRO A 52 -7.65 19.02 -14.31
C PRO A 52 -7.41 20.00 -13.16
N SER A 53 -6.16 20.40 -12.93
CA SER A 53 -5.82 21.34 -11.87
C SER A 53 -6.62 22.64 -12.01
N ALA A 54 -7.09 23.16 -10.88
CA ALA A 54 -7.78 24.45 -10.82
C ALA A 54 -6.92 25.62 -11.33
N LYS A 55 -5.60 25.42 -11.47
CA LYS A 55 -4.65 26.40 -12.02
C LYS A 55 -4.72 26.52 -13.54
N GLY A 56 -5.32 25.54 -14.25
CA GLY A 56 -5.46 25.57 -15.70
C GLY A 56 -4.13 25.47 -16.46
N ASP A 57 -3.08 24.95 -15.84
CA ASP A 57 -1.71 24.81 -16.40
C ASP A 57 -1.50 23.50 -17.17
N GLY A 58 -2.57 22.71 -17.36
CA GLY A 58 -2.51 21.40 -18.00
C GLY A 58 -2.11 20.25 -17.08
N THR A 59 -1.87 20.51 -15.78
CA THR A 59 -1.61 19.45 -14.78
C THR A 59 -2.92 18.81 -14.29
N MET A 60 -2.82 17.60 -13.74
CA MET A 60 -3.94 16.87 -13.13
C MET A 60 -3.78 16.84 -11.61
N GLU A 61 -4.86 17.09 -10.89
CA GLU A 61 -4.97 16.90 -9.44
C GLU A 61 -5.75 15.62 -9.17
N CYS A 62 -5.14 14.67 -8.45
CA CYS A 62 -5.74 13.38 -8.14
C CYS A 62 -6.08 13.27 -6.65
N ASP A 63 -7.34 12.95 -6.35
CA ASP A 63 -7.80 12.56 -5.02
C ASP A 63 -7.67 11.04 -4.87
N PHE A 64 -6.72 10.63 -4.03
CA PHE A 64 -6.43 9.23 -3.70
C PHE A 64 -7.36 8.75 -2.57
N TRP A 65 -8.67 8.80 -2.80
CA TRP A 65 -9.69 8.25 -1.90
C TRP A 65 -9.76 8.94 -0.52
N GLY A 66 -9.40 10.22 -0.42
CA GLY A 66 -9.39 10.95 0.85
C GLY A 66 -8.51 10.26 1.91
N ASP A 67 -9.10 9.99 3.08
CA ASP A 67 -8.45 9.27 4.18
C ASP A 67 -8.68 7.76 4.14
N ASP A 68 -9.52 7.26 3.24
CA ASP A 68 -9.86 5.85 3.16
C ASP A 68 -8.79 5.08 2.41
N TYR A 69 -8.34 3.99 3.03
CA TYR A 69 -7.47 3.00 2.41
C TYR A 69 -7.70 1.65 3.07
N SER A 70 -7.47 0.59 2.31
CA SER A 70 -7.43 -0.77 2.84
C SER A 70 -6.06 -1.40 2.70
N MET A 71 -5.20 -0.87 1.84
CA MET A 71 -3.86 -1.42 1.62
C MET A 71 -2.82 -0.32 1.45
N VAL A 72 -1.59 -0.69 1.77
CA VAL A 72 -0.38 0.02 1.34
C VAL A 72 0.27 -0.79 0.23
N LEU A 73 0.98 -0.15 -0.71
CA LEU A 73 1.76 -0.81 -1.77
C LEU A 73 3.25 -0.89 -1.34
N PRO A 74 4.03 -1.89 -1.78
CA PRO A 74 5.33 -2.25 -1.20
C PRO A 74 6.49 -1.25 -1.40
N HIS A 75 6.20 0.00 -1.72
CA HIS A 75 7.17 0.98 -2.26
C HIS A 75 7.23 2.31 -1.45
N PRO A 76 7.51 2.32 -0.14
CA PRO A 76 8.18 1.26 0.61
C PRO A 76 7.39 0.74 1.80
N TRP A 77 7.79 -0.44 2.28
CA TRP A 77 7.29 -1.04 3.52
C TRP A 77 8.34 -1.22 4.59
N VAL A 78 7.89 -1.13 5.84
CA VAL A 78 8.56 -1.74 6.99
C VAL A 78 7.59 -2.73 7.62
N LEU A 79 8.00 -4.00 7.70
CA LEU A 79 7.19 -5.08 8.26
C LEU A 79 8.02 -6.05 9.10
N SER A 80 7.35 -6.75 10.01
CA SER A 80 7.97 -7.83 10.77
C SER A 80 8.23 -9.06 9.90
N ARG A 81 9.44 -9.64 10.02
CA ARG A 81 9.82 -10.88 9.30
C ARG A 81 8.89 -12.06 9.56
N LYS A 82 8.16 -12.07 10.69
CA LYS A 82 7.18 -13.11 10.99
C LYS A 82 6.09 -13.22 9.91
N TYR A 83 5.75 -12.13 9.23
CA TYR A 83 4.73 -12.14 8.18
C TYR A 83 5.22 -12.80 6.90
N LEU A 84 6.52 -12.74 6.61
CA LEU A 84 7.15 -13.50 5.53
C LEU A 84 7.12 -15.00 5.86
N GLN A 85 7.34 -15.37 7.12
CA GLN A 85 7.22 -16.76 7.57
C GLN A 85 5.77 -17.27 7.44
N LEU A 86 4.79 -16.51 7.92
CA LEU A 86 3.36 -16.85 7.79
C LEU A 86 2.93 -16.97 6.32
N TYR A 87 3.45 -16.11 5.45
CA TYR A 87 3.23 -16.20 4.00
C TYR A 87 3.71 -17.55 3.45
N MET A 88 4.94 -17.95 3.76
CA MET A 88 5.50 -19.23 3.30
C MET A 88 4.78 -20.44 3.91
N GLU A 89 4.39 -20.37 5.18
CA GLU A 89 3.65 -21.44 5.88
C GLU A 89 2.23 -21.64 5.34
N SER A 90 1.65 -20.64 4.67
CA SER A 90 0.32 -20.80 4.08
C SER A 90 0.29 -21.84 2.95
N HIS A 91 1.41 -22.04 2.24
CA HIS A 91 1.59 -22.83 1.01
C HIS A 91 0.68 -22.46 -0.18
N VAL A 92 -0.51 -21.91 0.07
CA VAL A 92 -1.50 -21.51 -0.93
C VAL A 92 -1.22 -20.12 -1.47
N LEU A 93 -0.82 -19.17 -0.60
CA LEU A 93 -0.58 -17.79 -1.03
C LEU A 93 0.66 -17.65 -1.93
N PRO A 94 1.79 -18.36 -1.68
CA PRO A 94 2.91 -18.37 -2.62
C PRO A 94 2.53 -18.87 -4.01
N VAL A 95 1.79 -19.98 -4.09
CA VAL A 95 1.33 -20.53 -5.37
C VAL A 95 0.41 -19.54 -6.10
N LEU A 96 -0.49 -18.87 -5.38
CA LEU A 96 -1.34 -17.82 -5.96
C LEU A 96 -0.52 -16.69 -6.57
N VAL A 97 0.48 -16.20 -5.86
CA VAL A 97 1.37 -15.12 -6.31
C VAL A 97 2.18 -15.56 -7.54
N ASP A 98 2.71 -16.78 -7.52
CA ASP A 98 3.46 -17.35 -8.65
C ASP A 98 2.57 -17.52 -9.89
N ASP A 99 1.34 -18.04 -9.73
CA ASP A 99 0.38 -18.24 -10.82
C ASP A 99 -0.04 -16.92 -11.48
N MET A 100 -0.14 -15.84 -10.70
CA MET A 100 -0.59 -14.52 -11.16
C MET A 100 0.56 -13.62 -11.58
N PHE A 101 1.79 -13.96 -11.18
CA PHE A 101 2.96 -13.08 -11.26
C PHE A 101 2.64 -11.66 -10.73
N ASN A 102 1.89 -11.58 -9.63
CA ASN A 102 1.31 -10.36 -9.06
C ASN A 102 0.88 -10.62 -7.60
N CYS A 103 0.35 -9.60 -6.95
CA CYS A 103 -0.47 -9.66 -5.75
C CYS A 103 0.18 -10.22 -4.48
N ASP A 104 1.50 -10.29 -4.44
CA ASP A 104 2.29 -10.47 -3.23
C ASP A 104 1.96 -9.38 -2.20
N ASP A 105 1.71 -8.16 -2.68
CA ASP A 105 1.30 -7.05 -1.85
C ASP A 105 -0.07 -7.26 -1.18
N ILE A 106 -1.06 -7.71 -1.95
CA ILE A 106 -2.39 -8.08 -1.46
C ILE A 106 -2.28 -9.18 -0.40
N ALA A 107 -1.50 -10.24 -0.70
CA ALA A 107 -1.33 -11.36 0.21
C ALA A 107 -0.73 -10.92 1.55
N LEU A 108 0.34 -10.10 1.52
CA LEU A 108 1.00 -9.61 2.73
C LEU A 108 0.14 -8.63 3.53
N ASN A 109 -0.58 -7.71 2.86
CA ASN A 109 -1.56 -6.85 3.54
C ASN A 109 -2.64 -7.69 4.23
N ALA A 110 -3.15 -8.73 3.56
CA ALA A 110 -4.19 -9.61 4.11
C ALA A 110 -3.69 -10.43 5.30
N ILE A 111 -2.47 -10.97 5.25
CA ILE A 111 -1.83 -11.68 6.38
C ILE A 111 -1.74 -10.76 7.60
N VAL A 112 -1.24 -9.53 7.40
CA VAL A 112 -1.08 -8.56 8.48
C VAL A 112 -2.44 -8.18 9.05
N ALA A 113 -3.39 -7.75 8.21
CA ALA A 113 -4.72 -7.34 8.64
C ALA A 113 -5.49 -8.48 9.34
N ASN A 114 -5.33 -9.73 8.89
CA ASN A 114 -5.93 -10.88 9.56
C ASN A 114 -5.30 -11.12 10.94
N PHE A 115 -3.99 -10.93 11.08
CA PHE A 115 -3.26 -11.09 12.34
C PHE A 115 -3.56 -9.97 13.34
N THR A 116 -3.53 -8.71 12.90
CA THR A 116 -3.70 -7.52 13.75
C THR A 116 -5.16 -7.18 14.01
N ARG A 117 -6.07 -7.63 13.14
CA ARG A 117 -7.46 -7.12 13.07
C ARG A 117 -7.47 -5.60 12.97
N ALA A 118 -6.59 -5.06 12.12
CA ALA A 118 -6.40 -3.64 11.92
C ALA A 118 -5.74 -3.35 10.55
N PRO A 119 -6.02 -2.20 9.92
CA PRO A 119 -5.39 -1.81 8.67
C PRO A 119 -3.89 -1.49 8.86
N PRO A 120 -3.09 -1.45 7.78
CA PRO A 120 -1.70 -1.00 7.85
C PRO A 120 -1.56 0.42 8.41
N LEU A 121 -0.38 0.77 8.93
CA LEU A 121 -0.07 2.13 9.36
C LEU A 121 0.45 2.95 8.19
N LEU A 122 -0.18 4.10 7.91
CA LEU A 122 0.22 5.02 6.85
C LEU A 122 0.96 6.24 7.39
N LEU A 123 2.12 6.54 6.83
CA LEU A 123 2.90 7.73 7.14
C LEU A 123 2.91 8.72 5.97
N ASP A 124 2.81 10.01 6.30
CA ASP A 124 2.96 11.09 5.33
C ASP A 124 4.44 11.45 5.13
N VAL A 125 5.12 10.66 4.28
CA VAL A 125 6.55 10.78 3.95
C VAL A 125 6.69 10.93 2.42
N PRO A 126 7.56 11.82 1.92
CA PRO A 126 7.80 11.95 0.48
C PRO A 126 8.35 10.67 -0.13
N VAL A 127 7.82 10.30 -1.30
CA VAL A 127 8.32 9.18 -2.09
C VAL A 127 8.87 9.71 -3.41
N TYR A 128 10.07 9.27 -3.73
CA TYR A 128 10.76 9.58 -4.98
C TYR A 128 10.62 8.40 -5.93
N ARG A 129 10.59 8.68 -7.23
CA ARG A 129 10.37 7.70 -8.29
C ARG A 129 11.42 7.88 -9.38
N ALA A 130 11.81 6.78 -10.03
CA ALA A 130 12.67 6.79 -11.20
C ALA A 130 11.88 7.16 -12.46
N ASP A 131 12.56 7.60 -13.51
CA ASP A 131 11.89 8.03 -14.77
C ASP A 131 11.23 6.88 -15.54
N ILE A 132 11.44 5.62 -15.12
CA ILE A 132 10.81 4.42 -15.75
C ILE A 132 9.28 4.48 -15.74
N TRP A 133 8.69 5.26 -14.83
CA TRP A 133 7.25 5.54 -14.75
C TRP A 133 6.71 6.25 -16.00
N GLU A 134 7.58 6.87 -16.81
CA GLU A 134 7.22 7.49 -18.09
C GLU A 134 7.27 6.50 -19.27
N THR A 135 7.53 5.22 -19.00
CA THR A 135 7.72 4.18 -20.02
C THR A 135 6.80 2.98 -19.78
N ASP A 136 6.60 2.16 -20.81
CA ASP A 136 5.83 0.91 -20.71
C ASP A 136 6.62 -0.26 -20.11
N ALA A 137 7.77 -0.01 -19.48
CA ALA A 137 8.61 -1.06 -18.89
C ALA A 137 8.08 -1.57 -17.54
N ALA A 138 7.23 -0.80 -16.86
CA ALA A 138 6.67 -1.19 -15.57
C ALA A 138 5.62 -2.32 -15.72
N LEU A 139 5.54 -3.22 -14.73
CA LEU A 139 4.59 -4.36 -14.74
C LEU A 139 3.14 -3.89 -14.89
N TRP A 140 2.75 -2.82 -14.19
CA TRP A 140 1.39 -2.28 -14.22
C TRP A 140 0.98 -1.66 -15.57
N SER A 141 1.95 -1.28 -16.41
CA SER A 141 1.69 -0.80 -17.78
C SER A 141 1.80 -1.92 -18.82
N SER A 142 2.78 -2.81 -18.66
CA SER A 142 3.09 -3.86 -19.64
C SER A 142 2.13 -5.05 -19.61
N ASP A 143 1.61 -5.43 -18.44
CA ASP A 143 0.60 -6.50 -18.30
C ASP A 143 -0.82 -5.93 -18.42
N LYS A 144 -1.50 -6.24 -19.53
CA LYS A 144 -2.88 -5.78 -19.79
C LYS A 144 -3.91 -6.41 -18.85
N GLU A 145 -3.59 -7.55 -18.27
CA GLU A 145 -4.46 -8.26 -17.33
C GLU A 145 -4.10 -7.94 -15.86
N TRP A 146 -3.14 -7.04 -15.61
CA TRP A 146 -2.62 -6.75 -14.27
C TRP A 146 -3.73 -6.43 -13.25
N LYS A 147 -4.71 -5.60 -13.63
CA LYS A 147 -5.87 -5.28 -12.77
C LYS A 147 -6.82 -6.45 -12.57
N LEU A 148 -6.97 -7.30 -13.59
CA LEU A 148 -7.80 -8.50 -13.49
C LEU A 148 -7.14 -9.52 -12.55
N HIS A 149 -5.83 -9.73 -12.67
CA HIS A 149 -5.06 -10.58 -11.76
C HIS A 149 -5.22 -10.13 -10.30
N ARG A 150 -5.13 -8.83 -10.02
CA ARG A 150 -5.35 -8.30 -8.66
C ARG A 150 -6.76 -8.53 -8.14
N THR A 151 -7.79 -8.35 -8.99
CA THR A 151 -9.17 -8.71 -8.64
C THR A 151 -9.29 -10.20 -8.29
N GLN A 152 -8.73 -11.09 -9.10
CA GLN A 152 -8.74 -12.53 -8.86
C GLN A 152 -7.97 -12.92 -7.59
N CYS A 153 -6.85 -12.24 -7.31
CA CYS A 153 -6.11 -12.44 -6.07
C CYS A 153 -6.93 -12.06 -4.85
N MET A 154 -7.62 -10.92 -4.86
CA MET A 154 -8.50 -10.51 -3.77
C MET A 154 -9.60 -11.53 -3.50
N GLU A 155 -10.21 -12.11 -4.55
CA GLU A 155 -11.20 -13.18 -4.41
C GLU A 155 -10.62 -14.44 -3.75
N ARG A 156 -9.44 -14.89 -4.21
CA ARG A 156 -8.80 -16.10 -3.67
C ARG A 156 -8.23 -15.91 -2.27
N VAL A 157 -7.72 -14.72 -1.96
CA VAL A 157 -7.27 -14.35 -0.61
C VAL A 157 -8.46 -14.31 0.36
N ARG A 158 -9.60 -13.75 -0.06
CA ARG A 158 -10.83 -13.79 0.71
C ARG A 158 -11.25 -15.23 1.02
N ASP A 159 -11.23 -16.09 0.01
CA ASP A 159 -11.62 -17.49 0.16
C ASP A 159 -10.67 -18.25 1.09
N PHE A 160 -9.36 -17.96 1.03
CA PHE A 160 -8.36 -18.52 1.94
C PHE A 160 -8.60 -18.14 3.41
N PHE A 161 -8.88 -16.86 3.70
CA PHE A 161 -9.09 -16.39 5.07
C PHE A 161 -10.52 -16.57 5.58
N GLY A 162 -11.49 -16.88 4.72
CA GLY A 162 -12.93 -16.94 5.07
C GLY A 162 -13.50 -15.58 5.52
N ALA A 163 -12.80 -14.50 5.20
CA ALA A 163 -13.12 -13.12 5.52
C ALA A 163 -12.50 -12.23 4.45
N GLU A 164 -12.74 -10.92 4.50
CA GLU A 164 -12.17 -9.99 3.54
C GLU A 164 -11.06 -9.10 4.16
N PRO A 165 -9.96 -9.67 4.67
CA PRO A 165 -8.77 -8.87 4.90
C PRO A 165 -8.14 -8.55 3.54
N PRO A 166 -7.75 -7.30 3.26
CA PRO A 166 -7.67 -6.15 4.17
C PRO A 166 -8.85 -5.15 4.08
N CYS A 167 -9.90 -5.42 3.30
CA CYS A 167 -11.04 -4.51 3.11
C CYS A 167 -11.97 -4.33 4.31
N ARG A 168 -11.83 -5.15 5.37
CA ARG A 168 -12.75 -5.11 6.51
C ARG A 168 -12.67 -3.83 7.33
N GLU A 169 -11.55 -3.11 7.27
CA GLU A 169 -11.30 -1.92 8.07
C GLU A 169 -10.61 -0.87 7.20
N THR A 170 -11.24 0.31 7.05
CA THR A 170 -10.55 1.47 6.49
C THR A 170 -9.64 2.05 7.58
N GLY A 171 -8.38 2.28 7.25
CA GLY A 171 -7.50 3.03 8.14
C GLY A 171 -7.75 4.52 8.02
N THR A 172 -7.25 5.30 8.97
CA THR A 172 -7.16 6.75 8.83
C THR A 172 -5.72 7.10 8.48
N VAL A 173 -5.51 7.93 7.46
CA VAL A 173 -4.18 8.43 7.14
C VAL A 173 -3.65 9.20 8.35
N PHE A 174 -2.57 8.69 8.97
CA PHE A 174 -1.92 9.39 10.06
C PHE A 174 -1.08 10.53 9.49
N ARG A 175 -1.74 11.68 9.35
CA ARG A 175 -1.09 12.93 8.97
C ARG A 175 -0.11 13.35 10.06
N ARG A 176 0.98 13.97 9.61
CA ARG A 176 2.00 14.58 10.48
C ARG A 176 1.32 15.42 11.57
N GLY A 177 1.43 14.99 12.84
CA GLY A 177 0.86 15.68 14.01
C GLY A 177 -0.29 14.98 14.75
N ALA A 178 -0.81 13.85 14.25
CA ALA A 178 -1.88 13.08 14.93
C ALA A 178 -1.38 11.93 15.83
N LEU A 179 -0.10 11.57 15.74
CA LEU A 179 0.59 10.76 16.76
C LEU A 179 1.01 11.66 17.93
N PRO A 180 1.11 11.15 19.19
CA PRO A 180 1.68 11.91 20.29
C PRO A 180 2.95 12.60 19.81
N ALA A 181 2.96 13.91 19.95
CA ALA A 181 3.80 14.83 19.21
C ALA A 181 5.29 14.63 19.50
N GLU A 182 5.96 13.67 18.85
CA GLU A 182 7.43 13.58 18.87
C GLU A 182 8.11 12.60 17.89
N SER A 183 7.47 12.15 16.81
CA SER A 183 8.16 11.22 15.91
C SER A 183 7.83 11.40 14.44
N CYS A 184 8.21 12.56 13.89
CA CYS A 184 9.26 12.67 12.85
C CYS A 184 9.79 14.13 12.87
N PRO A 185 11.09 14.35 13.18
CA PRO A 185 11.59 15.66 13.60
C PRO A 185 11.50 16.76 12.53
N ARG A 186 11.36 17.99 13.04
CA ARG A 186 11.39 19.27 12.32
C ARG A 186 12.84 19.62 11.92
N GLN A 187 12.97 20.16 10.70
CA GLN A 187 14.09 20.93 10.10
C GLN A 187 15.55 20.48 10.33
N VAL A 188 16.29 20.34 9.22
CA VAL A 188 17.70 20.76 9.18
C VAL A 188 17.72 22.18 8.57
N GLU A 189 17.70 23.21 9.43
CA GLU A 189 18.27 24.50 9.07
C GLU A 189 19.76 24.46 9.45
N GLY A 190 20.63 24.74 8.48
CA GLY A 190 22.03 25.09 8.75
C GLY A 190 23.09 24.25 8.02
N ARG A 191 23.38 24.62 6.76
CA ARG A 191 24.74 25.01 6.37
C ARG A 191 24.73 25.85 5.10
#